data_AF-A0A016SGW8-F1
#
_entry.id   AF-A0A016SGW8-F1
#
_cell.length_a   1.000
_cell.length_b   1.000
_cell.length_c   1.000
_cell.angle_alpha   90.00
_cell.angle_beta   90.00
_cell.angle_gamma   90.00
#
_symmetry.space_group_name_H-M   'P 1'
#
loop_
_entity.id
_entity.type
_entity.pdbx_description
1 polymer ?
#
loop_
_entity_poly.entity_id
_entity_poly.type
_entity_poly.pdbx_seq_one_letter_code
_entity_poly.pdbx_strand_id
1 'polypeptide(L)'
;MFSHDSCAPTSPARSSESLAAAIERSLLHDRSRGAPVMPPDAKVLLIIDNHVVDWSKYFRNPNDFPIRVEQADFPELDVLCTEHSLTIEINQNGRDPRYGIVYIHSSFKLGSEASKIADDRAQAWPLSPSSLVDFSSRLGSTLGSTGSSSFRCRTFCPQAAFVGPSATHSPQSKTILRSMIAAGIPFVNSHTSMIAFMDKNNLKKQLRKLVLADNSRIPIIPTIHYPHFHRFHQPTTFPVVISVNEGYQGIGKIKVNSNEELCDVEGMLQIMGKGDTEVEVEPFIELKYDLHVQKIGNDIKTFLRRGISKNWKSNVGSSVLEQIPTNERHRQYLHAICEHVGRMSICSIDILVSKDGREYVHDINDVIALFGESQEDDRRSAAALLRAILAPPPRLPSRPSMEHVARHRDGRIPQHNSAQHNNVQRAPSIEKKPAELIEKKELKEQASVTSQSSFADDTMGQLKRTFAGIFGDVG
;
A
#
# COMPACT_ATOMS: atom_id res chain seq x y z
N MET A 1 -29.47 33.00 -77.21
CA MET A 1 -29.36 34.31 -76.52
C MET A 1 -29.49 34.05 -75.02
N PHE A 2 -28.90 34.90 -74.19
CA PHE A 2 -28.54 34.68 -72.78
C PHE A 2 -29.58 34.05 -71.82
N SER A 3 -29.00 33.30 -70.86
CA SER A 3 -29.38 33.14 -69.45
C SER A 3 -30.73 32.53 -69.03
N HIS A 4 -30.64 31.43 -68.28
CA HIS A 4 -31.38 31.27 -67.02
C HIS A 4 -30.56 30.45 -66.03
N ASP A 5 -30.54 30.86 -64.77
CA ASP A 5 -29.65 30.30 -63.73
C ASP A 5 -30.14 28.98 -63.14
N SER A 6 -29.20 28.18 -62.63
CA SER A 6 -29.46 27.09 -61.68
C SER A 6 -28.23 26.87 -60.80
N CYS A 7 -28.32 27.32 -59.55
CA CYS A 7 -27.22 27.27 -58.60
C CYS A 7 -27.07 25.87 -57.98
N ALA A 8 -25.85 25.31 -58.02
CA ALA A 8 -25.48 24.13 -57.25
C ALA A 8 -24.79 24.57 -55.94
N PRO A 9 -25.08 23.94 -54.78
CA PRO A 9 -24.50 24.36 -53.51
C PRO A 9 -22.99 24.12 -53.47
N THR A 10 -22.23 25.14 -53.10
CA THR A 10 -20.79 25.01 -52.84
C THR A 10 -20.55 24.14 -51.61
N SER A 11 -19.77 23.07 -51.77
CA SER A 11 -19.31 22.25 -50.64
C SER A 11 -18.51 23.10 -49.66
N PRO A 12 -18.69 22.92 -48.33
CA PRO A 12 -17.94 23.68 -47.34
C PRO A 12 -16.44 23.39 -47.47
N ALA A 13 -15.65 24.45 -47.59
CA ALA A 13 -14.20 24.34 -47.64
C ALA A 13 -13.68 23.72 -46.34
N ARG A 14 -13.08 22.53 -46.43
CA ARG A 14 -12.38 21.92 -45.30
C ARG A 14 -11.17 22.78 -44.95
N SER A 15 -11.27 23.57 -43.89
CA SER A 15 -10.09 24.16 -43.24
C SER A 15 -9.18 23.01 -42.78
N SER A 16 -8.01 22.89 -43.40
CA SER A 16 -7.01 21.88 -43.08
C SER A 16 -6.31 22.23 -41.76
N GLU A 17 -7.04 22.08 -40.65
CA GLU A 17 -6.49 22.28 -39.32
C GLU A 17 -5.45 21.20 -39.04
N SER A 18 -4.21 21.62 -38.75
CA SER A 18 -3.12 20.70 -38.46
C SER A 18 -3.42 19.88 -37.21
N LEU A 19 -3.04 18.60 -37.21
CA LEU A 19 -3.07 17.75 -36.01
C LEU A 19 -2.35 18.41 -34.83
N ALA A 20 -1.29 19.18 -35.09
CA ALA A 20 -0.60 19.96 -34.07
C ALA A 20 -1.49 21.04 -33.42
N ALA A 21 -2.30 21.75 -34.22
CA ALA A 21 -3.22 22.77 -33.71
C ALA A 21 -4.41 22.14 -32.94
N ALA A 22 -4.88 20.97 -33.35
CA ALA A 22 -5.89 20.21 -32.62
C ALA A 22 -5.34 19.71 -31.26
N ILE A 23 -4.11 19.20 -31.22
CA ILE A 23 -3.41 18.82 -29.99
C ILE A 23 -3.17 20.04 -29.10
N GLU A 24 -2.72 21.17 -29.66
CA GLU A 24 -2.48 22.41 -28.92
C GLU A 24 -3.77 22.98 -28.32
N ARG A 25 -4.90 22.97 -29.06
CA ARG A 25 -6.23 23.29 -28.50
C ARG A 25 -6.68 22.34 -27.40
N SER A 26 -6.36 21.04 -27.51
CA SER A 26 -6.67 20.06 -26.47
C SER A 26 -5.87 20.33 -25.19
N LEU A 27 -4.56 20.58 -25.32
CA LEU A 27 -3.68 20.97 -24.22
C LEU A 27 -4.09 22.32 -23.60
N LEU A 28 -4.61 23.27 -24.39
CA LEU A 28 -5.13 24.55 -23.90
C LEU A 28 -6.52 24.40 -23.22
N HIS A 29 -7.36 23.46 -23.66
CA HIS A 29 -8.62 23.11 -22.98
C HIS A 29 -8.37 22.43 -21.64
N ASP A 30 -7.35 21.55 -21.58
CA ASP A 30 -6.97 20.89 -20.33
C ASP A 30 -6.34 21.89 -19.35
N ARG A 31 -5.44 22.77 -19.83
CA ARG A 31 -4.84 23.85 -19.02
C ARG A 31 -5.80 24.96 -18.58
N SER A 32 -6.95 25.13 -19.23
CA SER A 32 -7.97 26.12 -18.83
C SER A 32 -9.02 25.55 -17.88
N ARG A 33 -9.10 24.22 -17.73
CA ARG A 33 -9.72 23.61 -16.56
C ARG A 33 -8.76 23.69 -15.37
N GLY A 34 -8.93 24.72 -14.54
CA GLY A 34 -8.38 24.70 -13.18
C GLY A 34 -8.78 23.39 -12.48
N ALA A 35 -7.85 22.80 -11.73
CA ALA A 35 -8.05 21.50 -11.07
C ALA A 35 -9.40 21.48 -10.33
N PRO A 36 -10.23 20.42 -10.47
CA PRO A 36 -11.57 20.39 -9.90
C PRO A 36 -11.55 20.79 -8.42
N VAL A 37 -12.32 21.82 -8.06
CA VAL A 37 -12.41 22.30 -6.68
C VAL A 37 -13.01 21.16 -5.85
N MET A 38 -12.14 20.48 -5.09
CA MET A 38 -12.54 19.31 -4.32
C MET A 38 -13.63 19.69 -3.30
N PRO A 39 -14.72 18.91 -3.20
CA PRO A 39 -15.78 19.17 -2.23
C PRO A 39 -15.23 19.29 -0.80
N PRO A 40 -15.77 20.18 0.04
CA PRO A 40 -15.26 20.41 1.40
C PRO A 40 -15.47 19.21 2.34
N ASP A 41 -16.34 18.25 1.97
CA ASP A 41 -16.58 16.98 2.65
C ASP A 41 -15.70 15.83 2.14
N ALA A 42 -14.84 16.07 1.13
CA ALA A 42 -13.98 15.05 0.52
C ALA A 42 -13.02 14.41 1.53
N LYS A 43 -13.00 13.07 1.55
CA LYS A 43 -12.16 12.31 2.47
C LYS A 43 -10.69 12.42 2.10
N VAL A 44 -9.82 12.81 3.04
CA VAL A 44 -8.39 12.97 2.79
C VAL A 44 -7.67 11.62 2.92
N LEU A 45 -7.06 11.15 1.84
CA LEU A 45 -6.29 9.92 1.77
C LEU A 45 -4.82 10.26 1.52
N LEU A 46 -3.93 9.84 2.41
CA LEU A 46 -2.48 9.87 2.16
C LEU A 46 -2.06 8.60 1.42
N ILE A 47 -1.44 8.76 0.26
CA ILE A 47 -0.71 7.70 -0.44
C ILE A 47 0.79 7.97 -0.26
N ILE A 48 1.47 7.10 0.48
CA ILE A 48 2.93 7.10 0.59
C ILE A 48 3.47 6.22 -0.54
N ASP A 49 3.74 6.82 -1.71
CA ASP A 49 4.25 6.14 -2.90
C ASP A 49 4.92 7.17 -3.83
N ASN A 50 5.85 6.73 -4.67
CA ASN A 50 6.55 7.66 -5.57
C ASN A 50 5.64 8.17 -6.71
N HIS A 51 6.06 9.27 -7.34
CA HIS A 51 5.25 10.01 -8.33
C HIS A 51 5.20 9.39 -9.73
N VAL A 52 5.70 8.16 -9.95
CA VAL A 52 5.61 7.46 -11.25
C VAL A 52 4.17 7.00 -11.54
N VAL A 53 3.37 6.74 -10.49
CA VAL A 53 1.96 6.36 -10.60
C VAL A 53 1.08 7.47 -10.01
N ASP A 54 0.28 8.15 -10.82
CA ASP A 54 -0.83 8.97 -10.30
C ASP A 54 -1.86 8.05 -9.64
N TRP A 55 -1.88 8.01 -8.31
CA TRP A 55 -2.89 7.23 -7.58
C TRP A 55 -4.27 7.90 -7.56
N SER A 56 -4.34 9.22 -7.74
CA SER A 56 -5.62 9.93 -7.67
C SER A 56 -6.60 9.48 -8.76
N LYS A 57 -6.12 9.03 -9.92
CA LYS A 57 -6.97 8.50 -11.01
C LYS A 57 -7.87 7.34 -10.56
N TYR A 58 -7.43 6.48 -9.64
CA TYR A 58 -8.21 5.32 -9.18
C TYR A 58 -9.42 5.71 -8.31
N PHE A 59 -9.47 6.95 -7.82
CA PHE A 59 -10.54 7.43 -6.93
C PHE A 59 -11.51 8.41 -7.63
N ARG A 60 -11.27 8.75 -8.90
CA ARG A 60 -12.11 9.64 -9.73
C ARG A 60 -13.33 8.89 -10.31
N ASN A 61 -14.33 8.61 -9.47
CA ASN A 61 -15.63 8.05 -9.88
C ASN A 61 -16.78 8.96 -9.41
N PRO A 62 -17.61 9.53 -10.31
CA PRO A 62 -18.73 10.40 -9.94
C PRO A 62 -19.82 9.74 -9.07
N ASN A 63 -19.91 8.40 -9.05
CA ASN A 63 -20.90 7.66 -8.27
C ASN A 63 -20.43 7.37 -6.83
N ASP A 64 -19.15 7.58 -6.53
CA ASP A 64 -18.59 7.38 -5.20
C ASP A 64 -18.53 8.69 -4.41
N PHE A 65 -18.40 8.60 -3.08
CA PHE A 65 -18.08 9.78 -2.27
C PHE A 65 -16.68 10.35 -2.65
N PRO A 66 -16.50 11.68 -2.61
CA PRO A 66 -15.25 12.31 -3.01
C PRO A 66 -14.10 11.95 -2.07
N ILE A 67 -12.95 11.61 -2.65
CA ILE A 67 -11.68 11.38 -1.95
C ILE A 67 -10.64 12.34 -2.50
N ARG A 68 -10.00 13.11 -1.63
CA ARG A 68 -8.83 13.93 -1.94
C ARG A 68 -7.58 13.10 -1.65
N VAL A 69 -6.92 12.65 -2.72
CA VAL A 69 -5.63 11.98 -2.61
C VAL A 69 -4.52 13.02 -2.48
N GLU A 70 -3.79 12.95 -1.37
CA GLU A 70 -2.48 13.57 -1.22
C GLU A 70 -1.42 12.48 -1.40
N GLN A 71 -0.47 12.70 -2.30
CA GLN A 71 0.58 11.74 -2.63
C GLN A 71 1.97 12.36 -2.44
N ALA A 72 2.87 11.61 -1.83
CA ALA A 72 4.27 11.94 -1.56
C ALA A 72 5.04 10.66 -1.20
N ASP A 73 6.36 10.68 -1.32
CA ASP A 73 7.20 9.56 -0.86
C ASP A 73 7.75 9.83 0.56
N PHE A 74 8.24 8.80 1.27
CA PHE A 74 8.71 8.94 2.65
C PHE A 74 9.73 10.07 2.89
N PRO A 75 10.70 10.37 2.00
CA PRO A 75 11.64 11.49 2.18
C PRO A 75 11.02 12.89 2.01
N GLU A 76 9.76 12.99 1.57
CA GLU A 76 9.04 14.25 1.34
C GLU A 76 8.04 14.57 2.48
N LEU A 77 7.89 13.66 3.44
CA LEU A 77 6.92 13.76 4.55
C LEU A 77 7.59 14.26 5.83
N ASP A 78 7.03 15.31 6.43
CA ASP A 78 7.21 15.60 7.86
C ASP A 78 5.87 15.42 8.61
N VAL A 79 5.96 15.14 9.91
CA VAL A 79 4.85 14.63 10.73
C VAL A 79 4.85 15.25 12.13
N LEU A 80 3.90 16.15 12.37
CA LEU A 80 3.60 16.65 13.72
C LEU A 80 2.50 15.79 14.34
N CYS A 81 2.82 15.08 15.41
CA CYS A 81 1.87 14.26 16.18
C CYS A 81 1.64 14.87 17.57
N THR A 82 0.38 15.01 17.95
CA THR A 82 -0.05 15.38 19.31
C THR A 82 -0.91 14.26 19.91
N GLU A 83 -1.35 14.43 21.15
CA GLU A 83 -2.32 13.53 21.81
C GLU A 83 -3.71 13.51 21.11
N HIS A 84 -4.01 14.50 20.26
CA HIS A 84 -5.36 14.71 19.71
C HIS A 84 -5.39 14.93 18.18
N SER A 85 -4.23 15.00 17.52
CA SER A 85 -4.13 15.30 16.09
C SER A 85 -2.84 14.75 15.46
N LEU A 86 -2.94 14.43 14.17
CA LEU A 86 -1.80 14.22 13.29
C LEU A 86 -1.88 15.22 12.14
N THR A 87 -0.80 15.99 11.97
CA THR A 87 -0.63 16.90 10.84
C THR A 87 0.52 16.39 9.98
N ILE A 88 0.26 16.21 8.69
CA ILE A 88 1.25 15.87 7.67
C ILE A 88 1.63 17.14 6.91
N GLU A 89 2.92 17.29 6.67
CA GLU A 89 3.50 18.30 5.79
C GLU A 89 4.20 17.61 4.61
N ILE A 90 3.79 17.93 3.39
CA ILE A 90 4.50 17.51 2.17
C ILE A 90 5.46 18.61 1.73
N ASN A 91 6.76 18.32 1.81
CA ASN A 91 7.85 19.17 1.36
C ASN A 91 8.10 18.98 -0.14
N GLN A 92 7.46 19.81 -0.97
CA GLN A 92 7.70 19.77 -2.42
C GLN A 92 9.15 20.16 -2.75
N ASN A 93 9.83 19.28 -3.51
CA ASN A 93 11.28 19.18 -3.52
C ASN A 93 12.04 20.47 -3.93
N GLY A 94 12.69 21.11 -2.94
CA GLY A 94 13.40 22.39 -3.07
C GLY A 94 14.81 22.40 -2.45
N ARG A 95 15.42 21.21 -2.27
CA ARG A 95 16.71 20.90 -1.59
C ARG A 95 16.73 21.02 -0.05
N ASP A 96 16.87 19.88 0.63
CA ASP A 96 18.08 19.46 1.39
C ASP A 96 17.66 18.46 2.49
N PRO A 97 17.96 17.15 2.39
CA PRO A 97 17.39 16.11 3.27
C PRO A 97 18.01 16.08 4.69
N ARG A 98 18.68 17.14 5.13
CA ARG A 98 19.46 17.17 6.39
C ARG A 98 18.70 17.68 7.63
N TYR A 99 17.43 18.06 7.51
CA TYR A 99 16.62 18.59 8.62
C TYR A 99 15.20 18.00 8.69
N GLY A 100 15.10 16.68 8.92
CA GLY A 100 13.85 16.07 9.41
C GLY A 100 13.83 16.08 10.94
N ILE A 101 13.14 17.03 11.57
CA ILE A 101 13.07 17.15 13.04
C ILE A 101 11.71 16.64 13.52
N VAL A 102 11.62 15.33 13.78
CA VAL A 102 10.36 14.70 14.23
C VAL A 102 10.07 15.07 15.68
N TYR A 103 9.21 16.06 15.89
CA TYR A 103 8.73 16.49 17.21
C TYR A 103 7.62 15.55 17.73
N ILE A 104 7.99 14.51 18.48
CA ILE A 104 7.04 13.69 19.25
C ILE A 104 6.76 14.38 20.60
N HIS A 105 5.68 15.15 20.67
CA HIS A 105 5.28 15.83 21.90
C HIS A 105 4.53 14.87 22.84
N SER A 106 5.26 14.26 23.78
CA SER A 106 4.65 13.42 24.83
C SER A 106 4.29 14.26 26.06
N SER A 107 3.00 14.42 26.31
CA SER A 107 2.44 15.22 27.42
C SER A 107 2.54 14.50 28.77
N PHE A 108 3.75 14.29 29.28
CA PHE A 108 3.94 13.77 30.65
C PHE A 108 3.44 14.78 31.69
N LYS A 109 2.20 14.59 32.16
CA LYS A 109 1.73 15.19 33.41
C LYS A 109 2.48 14.54 34.58
N LEU A 110 3.56 15.19 35.03
CA LEU A 110 4.13 14.87 36.33
C LEU A 110 3.08 15.17 37.42
N GLY A 111 2.64 14.12 38.11
CA GLY A 111 1.92 14.27 39.37
C GLY A 111 2.81 14.97 40.40
N SER A 112 2.21 15.77 41.28
CA SER A 112 2.91 16.69 42.18
C SER A 112 3.50 15.99 43.42
N GLU A 113 4.37 14.99 43.23
CA GLU A 113 4.99 14.26 44.35
C GLU A 113 6.39 13.69 44.02
N ALA A 114 7.30 14.58 43.61
CA ALA A 114 8.71 14.26 43.33
C ALA A 114 9.70 15.34 43.83
N SER A 115 9.44 15.90 45.02
CA SER A 115 10.43 16.70 45.74
C SER A 115 11.14 15.83 46.78
N LYS A 116 12.46 16.01 46.95
CA LYS A 116 13.39 15.18 47.76
C LYS A 116 13.73 13.81 47.14
N ILE A 117 14.67 13.80 46.20
CA ILE A 117 16.02 13.23 46.38
C ILE A 117 16.89 13.94 45.34
N ALA A 118 17.73 14.87 45.80
CA ALA A 118 18.56 15.71 44.96
C ALA A 118 19.80 16.16 45.75
N ASP A 119 20.65 15.20 46.09
CA ASP A 119 22.05 15.39 46.51
C ASP A 119 22.72 14.01 46.51
N ASP A 120 23.40 13.65 45.42
CA ASP A 120 24.87 13.53 45.41
C ASP A 120 25.38 13.25 43.96
N ARG A 121 26.68 13.51 43.71
CA ARG A 121 27.47 13.10 42.54
C ARG A 121 27.08 13.68 41.17
N ALA A 122 27.26 15.00 41.02
CA ALA A 122 27.41 15.60 39.69
C ALA A 122 28.80 15.30 39.08
N GLN A 123 28.86 14.84 37.81
CA GLN A 123 30.10 14.83 37.02
C GLN A 123 29.86 15.07 35.51
N ALA A 124 29.94 16.35 35.16
CA ALA A 124 30.12 17.00 33.85
C ALA A 124 29.99 16.21 32.51
N TRP A 125 29.10 16.71 31.66
CA TRP A 125 29.47 17.15 30.30
C TRP A 125 28.76 18.48 29.98
N PRO A 126 29.40 19.47 29.33
CA PRO A 126 28.83 20.81 29.21
C PRO A 126 27.77 20.93 28.09
N LEU A 127 26.67 21.63 28.40
CA LEU A 127 25.75 22.24 27.42
C LEU A 127 25.78 23.76 27.60
N SER A 128 25.83 24.51 26.50
CA SER A 128 25.80 25.98 26.50
C SER A 128 24.37 26.53 26.63
N PRO A 129 24.03 27.31 27.67
CA PRO A 129 22.66 27.77 27.89
C PRO A 129 22.34 29.03 27.06
N SER A 130 21.84 28.86 25.83
CA SER A 130 21.50 30.00 24.95
C SER A 130 20.41 29.70 23.91
N SER A 131 19.25 29.19 24.33
CA SER A 131 18.10 28.92 23.44
C SER A 131 16.72 29.02 24.13
N LEU A 132 16.60 29.79 25.22
CA LEU A 132 15.37 29.88 26.02
C LEU A 132 14.80 31.31 26.05
N VAL A 133 14.43 31.84 24.87
CA VAL A 133 13.74 33.14 24.70
C VAL A 133 12.68 33.03 23.59
N ASP A 134 11.57 33.75 23.76
CA ASP A 134 10.33 33.73 22.97
C ASP A 134 10.41 33.47 21.46
N PHE A 135 9.45 32.67 20.97
CA PHE A 135 9.05 32.65 19.56
C PHE A 135 7.55 32.95 19.35
N SER A 136 6.99 33.87 20.15
CA SER A 136 5.61 34.36 20.00
C SER A 136 5.50 35.67 19.17
N SER A 137 6.60 36.18 18.62
CA SER A 137 6.72 37.58 18.18
C SER A 137 7.13 37.80 16.71
N ARG A 138 7.14 36.75 15.87
CA ARG A 138 7.55 36.82 14.44
C ARG A 138 6.43 36.59 13.41
N LEU A 139 5.17 36.83 13.81
CA LEU A 139 4.05 37.04 12.87
C LEU A 139 3.79 38.55 12.71
N GLY A 140 4.68 39.24 12.01
CA GLY A 140 4.56 40.69 11.78
C GLY A 140 5.60 41.26 10.81
N SER A 141 5.11 42.03 9.83
CA SER A 141 5.86 42.97 8.98
C SER A 141 7.23 42.56 8.42
N THR A 142 7.26 42.13 7.15
CA THR A 142 8.19 42.72 6.16
C THR A 142 7.72 42.42 4.73
N LEU A 143 7.13 43.43 4.08
CA LEU A 143 6.94 43.45 2.63
C LEU A 143 8.25 43.94 2.00
N GLY A 144 8.99 43.03 1.36
CA GLY A 144 10.24 43.33 0.64
C GLY A 144 10.33 42.49 -0.62
N SER A 145 10.37 43.14 -1.78
CA SER A 145 10.26 42.47 -3.08
C SER A 145 11.61 41.91 -3.56
N THR A 146 11.89 40.65 -3.21
CA THR A 146 12.83 39.79 -3.95
C THR A 146 12.09 38.54 -4.42
N GLY A 147 12.57 37.92 -5.50
CA GLY A 147 11.87 36.82 -6.18
C GLY A 147 11.85 35.53 -5.37
N SER A 148 10.90 35.39 -4.44
CA SER A 148 10.71 34.16 -3.68
C SER A 148 10.19 33.04 -4.58
N SER A 149 11.01 32.02 -4.79
CA SER A 149 10.53 30.69 -5.14
C SER A 149 9.75 30.13 -3.96
N SER A 150 8.46 30.44 -3.90
CA SER A 150 7.57 30.04 -2.80
C SER A 150 7.64 28.54 -2.56
N PHE A 151 8.19 28.15 -1.40
CA PHE A 151 8.18 26.77 -0.91
C PHE A 151 6.72 26.35 -0.69
N ARG A 152 6.21 25.47 -1.56
CA ARG A 152 4.86 24.92 -1.44
C ARG A 152 4.84 23.75 -0.47
N CYS A 153 5.06 24.05 0.81
CA CYS A 153 4.54 23.22 1.89
C CYS A 153 3.03 23.01 1.67
N ARG A 154 2.56 21.77 1.86
CA ARG A 154 1.13 21.45 1.92
C ARG A 154 0.84 20.71 3.21
N THR A 155 0.04 21.33 4.07
CA THR A 155 -0.30 20.86 5.42
C THR A 155 -1.72 20.30 5.46
N PHE A 156 -1.91 19.10 6.00
CA PHE A 156 -3.25 18.47 6.13
C PHE A 156 -3.28 17.35 7.17
N CYS A 157 -4.49 16.97 7.61
CA CYS A 157 -4.72 15.81 8.46
C CYS A 157 -5.33 14.68 7.59
N PRO A 158 -4.66 13.52 7.42
CA PRO A 158 -5.23 12.39 6.69
C PRO A 158 -6.35 11.70 7.49
N GLN A 159 -7.27 11.04 6.79
CA GLN A 159 -8.36 10.24 7.38
C GLN A 159 -8.17 8.73 7.12
N ALA A 160 -7.25 8.38 6.22
CA ALA A 160 -6.61 7.08 6.11
C ALA A 160 -5.25 7.27 5.41
N ALA A 161 -4.38 6.27 5.51
CA ALA A 161 -3.08 6.24 4.86
C ALA A 161 -2.81 4.87 4.19
N PHE A 162 -1.91 4.86 3.21
CA PHE A 162 -1.45 3.67 2.49
C PHE A 162 0.04 3.78 2.21
N VAL A 163 0.77 2.66 2.25
CA VAL A 163 2.14 2.57 1.75
C VAL A 163 2.13 1.76 0.45
N GLY A 164 2.45 2.43 -0.66
CA GLY A 164 2.32 1.88 -2.00
C GLY A 164 3.52 1.04 -2.46
N PRO A 165 3.35 0.26 -3.55
CA PRO A 165 4.36 -0.66 -4.10
C PRO A 165 5.74 -0.08 -4.43
N SER A 166 5.84 1.24 -4.53
CA SER A 166 6.99 1.96 -5.09
C SER A 166 7.54 3.02 -4.12
N ALA A 167 7.05 3.06 -2.88
CA ALA A 167 7.58 3.88 -1.79
C ALA A 167 9.06 3.56 -1.53
N THR A 168 9.89 4.58 -1.33
CA THR A 168 11.33 4.35 -1.11
C THR A 168 11.66 4.03 0.34
N HIS A 169 12.69 3.20 0.53
CA HIS A 169 13.20 2.89 1.85
C HIS A 169 13.83 4.14 2.50
N SER A 170 13.14 4.70 3.49
CA SER A 170 13.62 5.80 4.34
C SER A 170 13.88 5.32 5.77
N PRO A 171 15.00 5.69 6.41
CA PRO A 171 15.23 5.44 7.84
C PRO A 171 14.15 6.02 8.76
N GLN A 172 13.44 7.06 8.31
CA GLN A 172 12.36 7.70 9.06
C GLN A 172 11.02 6.98 8.94
N SER A 173 10.86 6.04 7.99
CA SER A 173 9.60 5.33 7.71
C SER A 173 8.99 4.69 8.96
N LYS A 174 9.77 3.90 9.71
CA LYS A 174 9.31 3.24 10.96
C LYS A 174 8.84 4.25 12.01
N THR A 175 9.39 5.47 12.05
CA THR A 175 8.97 6.56 12.95
C THR A 175 7.70 7.25 12.45
N ILE A 176 7.64 7.60 11.17
CA ILE A 176 6.47 8.21 10.50
C ILE A 176 5.23 7.33 10.68
N LEU A 177 5.36 6.03 10.41
CA LEU A 177 4.26 5.07 10.58
C LEU A 177 3.85 4.89 12.05
N ARG A 178 4.80 4.93 13.01
CA ARG A 178 4.48 4.90 14.45
C ARG A 178 3.64 6.10 14.88
N SER A 179 3.98 7.31 14.41
CA SER A 179 3.18 8.52 14.68
C SER A 179 1.76 8.41 14.11
N MET A 180 1.63 7.90 12.87
CA MET A 180 0.31 7.68 12.25
C MET A 180 -0.53 6.63 13.00
N ILE A 181 0.08 5.55 13.48
CA ILE A 181 -0.58 4.52 14.30
C ILE A 181 -0.98 5.08 15.67
N ALA A 182 -0.10 5.87 16.33
CA ALA A 182 -0.38 6.49 17.62
C ALA A 182 -1.56 7.49 17.56
N ALA A 183 -1.69 8.23 16.46
CA ALA A 183 -2.84 9.10 16.19
C ALA A 183 -4.08 8.34 15.65
N GLY A 184 -4.05 7.01 15.58
CA GLY A 184 -5.17 6.17 15.17
C GLY A 184 -5.55 6.24 13.69
N ILE A 185 -4.68 6.76 12.81
CA ILE A 185 -4.97 6.86 11.37
C ILE A 185 -5.21 5.47 10.76
N PRO A 186 -6.36 5.20 10.13
CA PRO A 186 -6.63 3.91 9.48
C PRO A 186 -5.67 3.61 8.33
N PHE A 187 -5.31 2.33 8.17
CA PHE A 187 -4.41 1.84 7.11
C PHE A 187 -4.95 0.58 6.42
N VAL A 188 -4.51 0.36 5.18
CA VAL A 188 -4.23 -1.00 4.69
C VAL A 188 -2.71 -1.21 4.84
N ASN A 189 -2.21 -2.17 5.62
CA ASN A 189 -2.90 -3.19 6.43
C ASN A 189 -3.26 -2.70 7.85
N SER A 190 -3.80 -3.60 8.70
CA SER A 190 -4.11 -3.27 10.10
C SER A 190 -2.89 -2.83 10.91
N HIS A 191 -3.11 -2.01 11.95
CA HIS A 191 -2.04 -1.53 12.84
C HIS A 191 -1.22 -2.66 13.48
N THR A 192 -1.86 -3.77 13.88
CA THR A 192 -1.14 -4.92 14.48
C THR A 192 -0.18 -5.54 13.47
N SER A 193 -0.62 -5.71 12.21
CA SER A 193 0.26 -6.19 11.15
C SER A 193 1.40 -5.20 10.88
N MET A 194 1.14 -3.90 10.77
CA MET A 194 2.21 -2.92 10.55
C MET A 194 3.25 -2.91 11.69
N ILE A 195 2.82 -3.01 12.95
CA ILE A 195 3.73 -3.13 14.10
C ILE A 195 4.57 -4.41 14.01
N ALA A 196 3.99 -5.53 13.60
CA ALA A 196 4.73 -6.78 13.40
C ALA A 196 5.78 -6.69 12.27
N PHE A 197 5.51 -5.93 11.21
CA PHE A 197 6.44 -5.75 10.08
C PHE A 197 7.55 -4.71 10.36
N MET A 198 7.38 -3.79 11.33
CA MET A 198 8.48 -2.94 11.81
C MET A 198 9.65 -3.74 12.40
N ASP A 199 9.37 -4.94 12.91
CA ASP A 199 10.33 -5.94 13.41
C ASP A 199 10.14 -7.25 12.64
N LYS A 200 10.27 -7.15 11.31
CA LYS A 200 10.23 -8.25 10.34
C LYS A 200 11.15 -9.41 10.73
N ASN A 201 12.25 -9.11 11.40
CA ASN A 201 13.24 -10.07 11.85
C ASN A 201 12.75 -10.94 13.04
N ASN A 202 12.07 -10.38 14.04
CA ASN A 202 11.41 -11.20 15.06
C ASN A 202 10.11 -11.84 14.54
N LEU A 203 9.42 -11.24 13.56
CA LEU A 203 8.30 -11.87 12.86
C LEU A 203 8.72 -13.18 12.16
N LYS A 204 9.82 -13.18 11.37
CA LYS A 204 10.41 -14.42 10.79
C LYS A 204 10.63 -15.50 11.86
N LYS A 205 11.15 -15.13 13.04
CA LYS A 205 11.42 -16.06 14.16
C LYS A 205 10.16 -16.61 14.83
N GLN A 206 9.06 -15.85 14.85
CA GLN A 206 7.76 -16.32 15.33
C GLN A 206 7.13 -17.29 14.33
N LEU A 207 7.07 -16.92 13.04
CA LEU A 207 6.44 -17.74 12.00
C LEU A 207 7.15 -19.08 11.76
N ARG A 208 8.47 -19.17 11.96
CA ARG A 208 9.22 -20.45 11.95
C ARG A 208 8.79 -21.43 13.06
N LYS A 209 8.09 -20.95 14.10
CA LYS A 209 7.49 -21.76 15.18
C LYS A 209 6.01 -22.06 14.96
N LEU A 210 5.34 -21.39 14.02
CA LEU A 210 3.92 -21.55 13.75
C LEU A 210 3.64 -22.96 13.21
N VAL A 211 2.62 -23.61 13.77
CA VAL A 211 2.13 -24.92 13.34
C VAL A 211 0.82 -24.71 12.60
N LEU A 212 0.71 -25.30 11.41
CA LEU A 212 -0.45 -25.19 10.53
C LEU A 212 -1.52 -26.25 10.89
N ALA A 213 -2.72 -26.11 10.36
CA ALA A 213 -3.85 -27.01 10.65
C ALA A 213 -3.60 -28.47 10.24
N ASP A 214 -2.66 -28.74 9.32
CA ASP A 214 -2.22 -30.08 8.93
C ASP A 214 -1.07 -30.63 9.81
N ASN A 215 -0.72 -29.95 10.91
CA ASN A 215 0.47 -30.13 11.75
C ASN A 215 1.82 -29.89 11.05
N SER A 216 1.83 -29.42 9.80
CA SER A 216 3.07 -28.97 9.16
C SER A 216 3.46 -27.56 9.62
N ARG A 217 4.52 -26.99 9.05
CA ARG A 217 4.99 -25.63 9.35
C ARG A 217 5.32 -24.92 8.05
N ILE A 218 5.27 -23.59 8.07
CA ILE A 218 5.79 -22.76 6.98
C ILE A 218 7.30 -23.01 6.89
N PRO A 219 7.87 -23.37 5.73
CA PRO A 219 9.30 -23.63 5.58
C PRO A 219 10.09 -22.31 5.48
N ILE A 220 10.04 -21.51 6.55
CA ILE A 220 10.82 -20.27 6.69
C ILE A 220 12.30 -20.63 6.63
N ILE A 221 13.05 -20.04 5.69
CA ILE A 221 14.49 -20.29 5.52
C ILE A 221 15.24 -20.15 6.86
N PRO A 222 16.24 -20.99 7.19
CA PRO A 222 17.02 -20.83 8.41
C PRO A 222 17.90 -19.56 8.38
N THR A 223 17.56 -18.58 9.20
CA THR A 223 18.26 -17.29 9.31
C THR A 223 18.94 -17.18 10.68
N ILE A 224 20.24 -16.89 10.69
CA ILE A 224 20.97 -16.34 11.83
C ILE A 224 20.88 -14.82 11.72
N HIS A 225 20.48 -14.13 12.79
CA HIS A 225 20.34 -12.67 12.79
C HIS A 225 21.18 -12.06 13.92
N TYR A 226 22.02 -11.09 13.55
CA TYR A 226 22.83 -10.21 14.39
C TYR A 226 22.20 -8.80 14.42
N PRO A 227 21.47 -8.40 15.48
CA PRO A 227 20.83 -7.07 15.56
C PRO A 227 21.84 -5.92 15.61
N HIS A 228 23.00 -6.19 16.21
CA HIS A 228 24.19 -5.34 16.16
C HIS A 228 25.35 -6.24 15.71
N PHE A 229 25.86 -6.01 14.51
CA PHE A 229 26.96 -6.80 13.99
C PHE A 229 28.29 -6.44 14.67
N HIS A 230 29.02 -7.48 15.06
CA HIS A 230 30.38 -7.38 15.60
C HIS A 230 31.28 -8.45 15.01
N ARG A 231 30.78 -9.70 14.94
CA ARG A 231 31.49 -10.85 14.40
C ARG A 231 30.52 -11.92 13.89
N PHE A 232 30.90 -12.66 12.85
CA PHE A 232 30.21 -13.89 12.46
C PHE A 232 30.59 -15.06 13.37
N HIS A 233 29.60 -15.90 13.67
CA HIS A 233 29.85 -17.30 14.02
C HIS A 233 30.21 -18.06 12.74
N GLN A 234 31.15 -19.00 12.80
CA GLN A 234 31.52 -19.82 11.64
C GLN A 234 30.30 -20.62 11.12
N PRO A 235 29.92 -20.49 9.84
CA PRO A 235 28.88 -21.30 9.23
C PRO A 235 29.25 -22.78 9.23
N THR A 236 28.28 -23.65 9.48
CA THR A 236 28.44 -25.11 9.36
C THR A 236 28.59 -25.59 7.91
N THR A 237 28.16 -24.78 6.95
CA THR A 237 28.19 -25.06 5.51
C THR A 237 28.36 -23.77 4.71
N PHE A 238 29.14 -23.83 3.62
CA PHE A 238 29.17 -22.81 2.57
C PHE A 238 28.54 -23.37 1.28
N PRO A 239 27.99 -22.52 0.39
CA PRO A 239 27.93 -21.06 0.48
C PRO A 239 26.82 -20.57 1.43
N VAL A 240 26.95 -19.31 1.88
CA VAL A 240 25.92 -18.57 2.61
C VAL A 240 25.55 -17.29 1.86
N VAL A 241 24.38 -16.74 2.18
CA VAL A 241 23.95 -15.41 1.77
C VAL A 241 23.90 -14.53 3.02
N ILE A 242 24.56 -13.38 2.94
CA ILE A 242 24.60 -12.37 4.00
C ILE A 242 23.77 -11.18 3.51
N SER A 243 22.83 -10.70 4.32
CA SER A 243 22.03 -9.50 4.04
C SER A 243 22.30 -8.44 5.11
N VAL A 244 22.53 -7.20 4.69
CA VAL A 244 22.91 -6.08 5.57
C VAL A 244 21.84 -4.99 5.54
N ASN A 245 21.42 -4.50 6.71
CA ASN A 245 20.48 -3.39 6.93
C ASN A 245 19.19 -3.50 6.07
N GLU A 246 18.39 -4.54 6.32
CA GLU A 246 17.13 -4.91 5.62
C GLU A 246 17.20 -5.11 4.07
N GLY A 247 18.32 -4.78 3.41
CA GLY A 247 18.77 -5.38 2.14
C GLY A 247 17.85 -5.23 0.90
N TYR A 248 17.39 -4.01 0.60
CA TYR A 248 16.39 -3.74 -0.44
C TYR A 248 16.83 -4.13 -1.88
N GLN A 249 15.94 -4.79 -2.64
CA GLN A 249 16.12 -5.21 -4.05
C GLN A 249 17.42 -6.00 -4.35
N GLY A 250 18.05 -6.60 -3.34
CA GLY A 250 19.33 -7.31 -3.49
C GLY A 250 20.57 -6.42 -3.35
N ILE A 251 20.41 -5.12 -3.08
CA ILE A 251 21.45 -4.29 -2.45
C ILE A 251 21.69 -4.83 -1.04
N GLY A 252 22.91 -4.75 -0.52
CA GLY A 252 23.28 -5.30 0.79
C GLY A 252 23.28 -6.84 0.89
N LYS A 253 22.88 -7.56 -0.17
CA LYS A 253 22.91 -9.04 -0.22
C LYS A 253 24.18 -9.56 -0.89
N ILE A 254 25.01 -10.32 -0.17
CA ILE A 254 26.31 -10.85 -0.59
C ILE A 254 26.25 -12.38 -0.54
N LYS A 255 26.80 -13.08 -1.54
CA LYS A 255 27.02 -14.54 -1.47
C LYS A 255 28.47 -14.78 -1.09
N VAL A 256 28.69 -15.58 -0.06
CA VAL A 256 30.02 -15.94 0.48
C VAL A 256 30.23 -17.44 0.33
N ASN A 257 31.34 -17.84 -0.28
CA ASN A 257 31.63 -19.21 -0.71
C ASN A 257 32.69 -19.91 0.15
N SER A 258 33.45 -19.17 0.96
CA SER A 258 34.51 -19.70 1.83
C SER A 258 34.59 -18.95 3.17
N ASN A 259 35.34 -19.50 4.13
CA ASN A 259 35.66 -18.80 5.37
C ASN A 259 36.58 -17.59 5.14
N GLU A 260 37.37 -17.57 4.05
CA GLU A 260 38.24 -16.45 3.70
C GLU A 260 37.40 -15.25 3.25
N GLU A 261 36.48 -15.46 2.30
CA GLU A 261 35.50 -14.45 1.88
C GLU A 261 34.64 -13.95 3.06
N LEU A 262 34.37 -14.81 4.06
CA LEU A 262 33.64 -14.42 5.27
C LEU A 262 34.46 -13.47 6.16
N CYS A 263 35.76 -13.71 6.31
CA CYS A 263 36.67 -12.83 7.05
C CYS A 263 36.82 -11.46 6.38
N ASP A 264 36.85 -11.41 5.04
CA ASP A 264 36.91 -10.16 4.29
C ASP A 264 35.63 -9.33 4.50
N VAL A 265 34.45 -9.97 4.42
CA VAL A 265 33.16 -9.32 4.69
C VAL A 265 33.04 -8.91 6.17
N GLU A 266 33.57 -9.69 7.11
CA GLU A 266 33.65 -9.34 8.54
C GLU A 266 34.44 -8.03 8.76
N GLY A 267 35.64 -7.93 8.18
CA GLY A 267 36.49 -6.73 8.26
C GLY A 267 35.84 -5.51 7.60
N MET A 268 35.21 -5.68 6.44
CA MET A 268 34.44 -4.60 5.79
C MET A 268 33.31 -4.08 6.69
N LEU A 269 32.51 -4.99 7.27
CA LEU A 269 31.38 -4.62 8.12
C LEU A 269 31.82 -3.99 9.44
N GLN A 270 32.95 -4.41 10.02
CA GLN A 270 33.52 -3.78 11.21
C GLN A 270 33.99 -2.34 10.96
N ILE A 271 34.48 -2.02 9.75
CA ILE A 271 34.87 -0.65 9.37
C ILE A 271 33.65 0.22 9.03
N MET A 272 32.63 -0.36 8.39
CA MET A 272 31.40 0.36 8.01
C MET A 272 30.42 0.54 9.18
N GLY A 273 30.48 -0.33 10.20
CA GLY A 273 29.48 -0.45 11.25
C GLY A 273 29.57 0.60 12.34
N LYS A 274 28.74 1.64 12.27
CA LYS A 274 28.56 2.64 13.34
C LYS A 274 27.66 2.14 14.49
N GLY A 275 27.79 0.88 14.89
CA GLY A 275 26.97 0.22 15.92
C GLY A 275 25.57 -0.23 15.46
N ASP A 276 24.91 0.56 14.61
CA ASP A 276 23.55 0.32 14.13
C ASP A 276 23.49 -0.53 12.85
N THR A 277 24.35 -1.55 12.72
CA THR A 277 24.37 -2.44 11.53
C THR A 277 23.75 -3.79 11.83
N GLU A 278 22.57 -4.03 11.26
CA GLU A 278 21.80 -5.27 11.35
C GLU A 278 22.25 -6.23 10.23
N VAL A 279 22.50 -7.50 10.57
CA VAL A 279 22.98 -8.51 9.59
C VAL A 279 22.23 -9.83 9.75
N GLU A 280 21.71 -10.33 8.63
CA GLU A 280 21.15 -11.68 8.50
C GLU A 280 22.11 -12.59 7.70
N VAL A 281 22.21 -13.86 8.11
CA VAL A 281 22.96 -14.91 7.38
C VAL A 281 22.05 -16.12 7.18
N GLU A 282 21.92 -16.53 5.91
CA GLU A 282 21.03 -17.59 5.43
C GLU A 282 21.82 -18.60 4.58
N PRO A 283 21.44 -19.89 4.51
CA PRO A 283 22.10 -20.85 3.63
C PRO A 283 21.86 -20.49 2.15
N PHE A 284 22.88 -20.65 1.31
CA PHE A 284 22.68 -20.47 -0.14
C PHE A 284 21.83 -21.61 -0.73
N ILE A 285 20.67 -21.26 -1.28
CA ILE A 285 19.79 -22.21 -1.98
C ILE A 285 20.11 -22.19 -3.48
N GLU A 286 20.47 -23.33 -4.05
CA GLU A 286 20.66 -23.42 -5.50
C GLU A 286 19.30 -23.49 -6.22
N LEU A 287 18.90 -22.35 -6.80
CA LEU A 287 17.55 -22.15 -7.34
C LEU A 287 17.29 -22.90 -8.63
N LYS A 288 16.04 -23.36 -8.76
CA LYS A 288 15.38 -23.78 -10.01
C LYS A 288 14.49 -22.66 -10.56
N TYR A 289 13.80 -21.97 -9.66
CA TYR A 289 13.04 -20.73 -9.87
C TYR A 289 12.70 -20.13 -8.49
N ASP A 290 12.12 -18.94 -8.48
CA ASP A 290 11.45 -18.38 -7.31
C ASP A 290 9.97 -18.09 -7.60
N LEU A 291 9.15 -17.97 -6.55
CA LEU A 291 7.73 -17.66 -6.60
C LEU A 291 7.44 -16.42 -5.75
N HIS A 292 6.71 -15.46 -6.32
CA HIS A 292 6.06 -14.39 -5.59
C HIS A 292 4.56 -14.71 -5.48
N VAL A 293 4.05 -14.95 -4.27
CA VAL A 293 2.62 -15.22 -4.03
C VAL A 293 2.00 -14.01 -3.35
N GLN A 294 1.25 -13.20 -4.10
CA GLN A 294 0.59 -11.99 -3.60
C GLN A 294 -0.90 -12.23 -3.31
N LYS A 295 -1.40 -11.56 -2.27
CA LYS A 295 -2.82 -11.41 -1.93
C LYS A 295 -3.19 -9.93 -2.02
N ILE A 296 -4.29 -9.61 -2.69
CA ILE A 296 -4.90 -8.28 -2.71
C ILE A 296 -6.41 -8.44 -2.52
N GLY A 297 -6.90 -8.07 -1.33
CA GLY A 297 -8.27 -8.30 -0.90
C GLY A 297 -8.55 -9.80 -0.78
N ASN A 298 -9.37 -10.31 -1.70
CA ASN A 298 -9.70 -11.73 -1.82
C ASN A 298 -8.90 -12.45 -2.91
N ASP A 299 -8.27 -11.71 -3.83
CA ASP A 299 -7.55 -12.27 -4.97
C ASP A 299 -6.15 -12.73 -4.54
N ILE A 300 -5.74 -13.94 -4.94
CA ILE A 300 -4.41 -14.48 -4.66
C ILE A 300 -3.76 -14.96 -5.96
N LYS A 301 -2.67 -14.32 -6.37
CA LYS A 301 -1.93 -14.59 -7.61
C LYS A 301 -0.53 -15.11 -7.29
N THR A 302 -0.04 -16.07 -8.07
CA THR A 302 1.35 -16.52 -8.02
C THR A 302 2.07 -16.18 -9.31
N PHE A 303 3.22 -15.52 -9.19
CA PHE A 303 4.14 -15.27 -10.28
C PHE A 303 5.40 -16.10 -10.07
N LEU A 304 5.73 -16.93 -11.07
CA LEU A 304 6.95 -17.71 -11.12
C LEU A 304 8.01 -16.94 -11.90
N ARG A 305 9.21 -16.82 -11.33
CA ARG A 305 10.35 -16.14 -11.97
C ARG A 305 11.51 -17.13 -12.19
N ARG A 306 11.98 -17.22 -13.44
CA ARG A 306 13.17 -17.98 -13.84
C ARG A 306 14.26 -17.02 -14.28
N GLY A 307 15.38 -16.98 -13.57
CA GLY A 307 16.58 -16.27 -14.04
C GLY A 307 17.09 -16.90 -15.34
N ILE A 308 17.31 -16.08 -16.36
CA ILE A 308 17.97 -16.48 -17.63
C ILE A 308 19.48 -16.20 -17.53
N SER A 309 19.86 -15.17 -16.76
CA SER A 309 21.26 -14.86 -16.47
C SER A 309 21.91 -15.94 -15.59
N LYS A 310 23.24 -16.05 -15.63
CA LYS A 310 24.03 -16.85 -14.66
C LYS A 310 24.13 -16.17 -13.28
N ASN A 311 23.25 -15.21 -12.97
CA ASN A 311 23.26 -14.52 -11.69
C ASN A 311 22.53 -15.37 -10.64
N TRP A 312 23.08 -15.44 -9.43
CA TRP A 312 22.44 -16.14 -8.32
C TRP A 312 21.24 -15.37 -7.76
N LYS A 313 21.18 -14.04 -7.99
CA LYS A 313 20.03 -13.19 -7.72
C LYS A 313 19.09 -13.21 -8.93
N SER A 314 17.98 -13.94 -8.85
CA SER A 314 16.99 -14.05 -9.93
C SER A 314 16.30 -12.72 -10.28
N ASN A 315 16.29 -11.75 -9.37
CA ASN A 315 15.81 -10.39 -9.60
C ASN A 315 16.84 -9.46 -10.28
N VAL A 316 18.06 -9.93 -10.60
CA VAL A 316 19.13 -9.12 -11.20
C VAL A 316 19.53 -9.63 -12.58
N GLY A 317 19.11 -8.88 -13.60
CA GLY A 317 19.29 -9.20 -15.02
C GLY A 317 18.07 -9.91 -15.62
N SER A 318 18.25 -10.45 -16.83
CA SER A 318 17.15 -11.05 -17.59
C SER A 318 16.52 -12.25 -16.87
N SER A 319 15.21 -12.21 -16.69
CA SER A 319 14.39 -13.31 -16.17
C SER A 319 13.09 -13.45 -16.96
N VAL A 320 12.53 -14.67 -17.00
CA VAL A 320 11.14 -14.91 -17.44
C VAL A 320 10.24 -14.80 -16.22
N LEU A 321 9.12 -14.10 -16.38
CA LEU A 321 8.04 -14.02 -15.39
C LEU A 321 6.79 -14.69 -15.98
N GLU A 322 6.18 -15.60 -15.23
CA GLU A 322 5.04 -16.43 -15.66
C GLU A 322 3.97 -16.39 -14.55
N GLN A 323 2.74 -15.95 -14.84
CA GLN A 323 1.65 -16.07 -13.86
C GLN A 323 1.13 -17.51 -13.88
N ILE A 324 1.13 -18.18 -12.72
CA ILE A 324 0.72 -19.58 -12.58
C ILE A 324 -0.45 -19.72 -11.58
N PRO A 325 -1.23 -20.81 -11.64
CA PRO A 325 -2.26 -21.09 -10.63
C PRO A 325 -1.65 -21.23 -9.22
N THR A 326 -2.14 -20.43 -8.28
CA THR A 326 -1.68 -20.47 -6.88
C THR A 326 -1.93 -21.84 -6.24
N ASN A 327 -0.88 -22.42 -5.65
CA ASN A 327 -0.93 -23.67 -4.90
C ASN A 327 -1.70 -23.49 -3.57
N GLU A 328 -2.52 -24.47 -3.20
CA GLU A 328 -3.29 -24.43 -1.96
C GLU A 328 -2.39 -24.35 -0.71
N ARG A 329 -1.21 -24.98 -0.74
CA ARG A 329 -0.27 -24.86 0.38
C ARG A 329 0.24 -23.42 0.58
N HIS A 330 0.36 -22.65 -0.50
CA HIS A 330 0.75 -21.24 -0.42
C HIS A 330 -0.40 -20.35 0.05
N ARG A 331 -1.67 -20.69 -0.27
CA ARG A 331 -2.85 -20.07 0.37
C ARG A 331 -2.87 -20.32 1.87
N GLN A 332 -2.60 -21.55 2.31
CA GLN A 332 -2.52 -21.92 3.73
C GLN A 332 -1.43 -21.13 4.47
N TYR A 333 -0.23 -20.97 3.86
CA TYR A 333 0.82 -20.13 4.44
C TYR A 333 0.36 -18.67 4.60
N LEU A 334 -0.19 -18.05 3.55
CA LEU A 334 -0.70 -16.67 3.60
C LEU A 334 -1.82 -16.49 4.64
N HIS A 335 -2.76 -17.45 4.72
CA HIS A 335 -3.83 -17.44 5.71
C HIS A 335 -3.28 -17.51 7.14
N ALA A 336 -2.37 -18.44 7.42
CA ALA A 336 -1.78 -18.60 8.74
C ALA A 336 -0.95 -17.38 9.17
N ILE A 337 -0.27 -16.71 8.23
CA ILE A 337 0.43 -15.43 8.48
C ILE A 337 -0.60 -14.33 8.82
N CYS A 338 -1.67 -14.18 8.03
CA CYS A 338 -2.73 -13.19 8.29
C CYS A 338 -3.38 -13.36 9.68
N GLU A 339 -3.65 -14.59 10.10
CA GLU A 339 -4.21 -14.86 11.43
C GLU A 339 -3.20 -14.58 12.56
N HIS A 340 -1.90 -14.82 12.32
CA HIS A 340 -0.85 -14.60 13.32
C HIS A 340 -0.52 -13.12 13.56
N VAL A 341 -0.48 -12.27 12.52
CA VAL A 341 -0.15 -10.83 12.65
C VAL A 341 -1.37 -9.91 12.75
N GLY A 342 -2.56 -10.45 12.52
CA GLY A 342 -3.79 -9.68 12.34
C GLY A 342 -4.01 -9.23 10.90
N ARG A 343 -5.17 -8.61 10.66
CA ARG A 343 -5.79 -8.52 9.33
C ARG A 343 -4.92 -7.83 8.27
N MET A 344 -4.34 -8.63 7.38
CA MET A 344 -3.73 -8.17 6.13
C MET A 344 -4.70 -8.34 4.96
N SER A 345 -4.91 -7.25 4.23
CA SER A 345 -5.64 -7.25 2.94
C SER A 345 -4.68 -7.24 1.75
N ILE A 346 -3.47 -6.71 1.91
CA ILE A 346 -2.42 -6.68 0.89
C ILE A 346 -1.17 -7.31 1.51
N CYS A 347 -0.66 -8.41 0.96
CA CYS A 347 0.58 -9.03 1.44
C CYS A 347 1.14 -10.03 0.42
N SER A 348 2.42 -10.37 0.54
CA SER A 348 3.04 -11.47 -0.22
C SER A 348 3.92 -12.37 0.63
N ILE A 349 4.18 -13.56 0.09
CA ILE A 349 5.32 -14.41 0.47
C ILE A 349 6.20 -14.67 -0.75
N ASP A 350 7.51 -14.65 -0.54
CA ASP A 350 8.51 -14.90 -1.57
C ASP A 350 9.25 -16.21 -1.28
N ILE A 351 9.09 -17.18 -2.18
CA ILE A 351 9.48 -18.59 -2.00
C ILE A 351 10.60 -18.96 -2.97
N LEU A 352 11.73 -19.41 -2.45
CA LEU A 352 12.82 -19.99 -3.22
C LEU A 352 12.52 -21.47 -3.46
N VAL A 353 12.60 -21.94 -4.71
CA VAL A 353 12.46 -23.37 -5.04
C VAL A 353 13.80 -23.91 -5.54
N SER A 354 14.36 -24.87 -4.80
CA SER A 354 15.67 -25.46 -5.11
C SER A 354 15.63 -26.41 -6.31
N LYS A 355 16.80 -26.77 -6.85
CA LYS A 355 16.92 -27.78 -7.91
C LYS A 355 16.38 -29.16 -7.52
N ASP A 356 16.51 -29.55 -6.24
CA ASP A 356 15.92 -30.79 -5.70
C ASP A 356 14.44 -30.64 -5.29
N GLY A 357 13.81 -29.48 -5.56
CA GLY A 357 12.36 -29.28 -5.44
C GLY A 357 11.85 -28.92 -4.05
N ARG A 358 12.72 -28.49 -3.12
CA ARG A 358 12.31 -27.98 -1.81
C ARG A 358 11.91 -26.51 -1.92
N GLU A 359 10.86 -26.15 -1.19
CA GLU A 359 10.40 -24.77 -1.04
C GLU A 359 10.98 -24.16 0.24
N TYR A 360 11.48 -22.93 0.16
CA TYR A 360 11.91 -22.11 1.29
C TYR A 360 11.26 -20.74 1.20
N VAL A 361 10.37 -20.40 2.15
CA VAL A 361 9.84 -19.04 2.29
C VAL A 361 10.96 -18.18 2.85
N HIS A 362 11.55 -17.33 2.01
CA HIS A 362 12.71 -16.51 2.40
C HIS A 362 12.30 -15.10 2.86
N ASP A 363 11.15 -14.62 2.38
CA ASP A 363 10.66 -13.28 2.70
C ASP A 363 9.13 -13.20 2.70
N ILE A 364 8.62 -12.19 3.41
CA ILE A 364 7.20 -11.92 3.65
C ILE A 364 7.05 -10.40 3.64
N ASN A 365 6.07 -9.87 2.92
CA ASN A 365 5.94 -8.43 2.70
C ASN A 365 4.50 -7.94 2.88
N ASP A 366 4.32 -6.81 3.57
CA ASP A 366 3.07 -6.08 3.74
C ASP A 366 2.90 -4.96 2.68
N VAL A 367 4.02 -4.36 2.28
CA VAL A 367 4.17 -3.54 1.07
C VAL A 367 4.71 -4.42 -0.05
N ILE A 368 3.90 -4.66 -1.09
CA ILE A 368 4.23 -5.60 -2.18
C ILE A 368 4.62 -4.89 -3.47
N ALA A 369 5.60 -5.42 -4.19
CA ALA A 369 5.81 -5.08 -5.59
C ALA A 369 4.71 -5.73 -6.45
N LEU A 370 4.25 -5.05 -7.50
CA LEU A 370 3.21 -5.57 -8.40
C LEU A 370 3.85 -6.12 -9.68
N PHE A 371 3.34 -7.27 -10.13
CA PHE A 371 3.95 -8.09 -11.18
C PHE A 371 3.00 -8.39 -12.35
N GLY A 372 3.58 -8.84 -13.47
CA GLY A 372 2.83 -9.23 -14.67
C GLY A 372 2.13 -8.06 -15.37
N GLU A 373 1.09 -8.40 -16.13
CA GLU A 373 0.28 -7.44 -16.90
C GLU A 373 -0.87 -6.85 -16.06
N SER A 374 -1.33 -7.55 -15.01
CA SER A 374 -2.50 -7.15 -14.20
C SER A 374 -2.25 -6.02 -13.19
N GLN A 375 -1.07 -5.40 -13.18
CA GLN A 375 -0.69 -4.41 -12.16
C GLN A 375 -1.67 -3.23 -12.04
N GLU A 376 -2.28 -2.82 -13.15
CA GLU A 376 -3.27 -1.74 -13.14
C GLU A 376 -4.58 -2.17 -12.46
N ASP A 377 -4.99 -3.44 -12.60
CA ASP A 377 -6.12 -4.01 -11.87
C ASP A 377 -5.79 -4.27 -10.40
N ASP A 378 -4.56 -4.71 -10.11
CA ASP A 378 -4.07 -4.85 -8.73
C ASP A 378 -4.09 -3.50 -7.98
N ARG A 379 -3.77 -2.39 -8.65
CA ARG A 379 -3.92 -1.03 -8.10
C ARG A 379 -5.40 -0.61 -7.95
N ARG A 380 -6.29 -1.01 -8.86
CA ARG A 380 -7.75 -0.79 -8.73
C ARG A 380 -8.31 -1.54 -7.51
N SER A 381 -7.92 -2.80 -7.30
CA SER A 381 -8.30 -3.59 -6.13
C SER A 381 -7.74 -2.98 -4.83
N ALA A 382 -6.50 -2.49 -4.82
CA ALA A 382 -5.95 -1.74 -3.69
C ALA A 382 -6.74 -0.45 -3.40
N ALA A 383 -7.09 0.33 -4.43
CA ALA A 383 -7.90 1.54 -4.29
C ALA A 383 -9.32 1.25 -3.78
N ALA A 384 -9.94 0.13 -4.17
CA ALA A 384 -11.23 -0.31 -3.66
C ALA A 384 -11.17 -0.63 -2.15
N LEU A 385 -10.11 -1.29 -1.67
CA LEU A 385 -9.88 -1.53 -0.24
C LEU A 385 -9.73 -0.22 0.54
N LEU A 386 -8.99 0.75 -0.01
CA LEU A 386 -8.80 2.06 0.61
C LEU A 386 -10.10 2.89 0.65
N ARG A 387 -10.91 2.83 -0.40
CA ARG A 387 -12.26 3.43 -0.40
C ARG A 387 -13.15 2.77 0.65
N ALA A 388 -13.06 1.45 0.86
CA ALA A 388 -13.86 0.75 1.87
C ALA A 388 -13.50 1.18 3.31
N ILE A 389 -12.24 1.54 3.60
CA ILE A 389 -11.82 2.10 4.90
C ILE A 389 -12.35 3.52 5.11
N LEU A 390 -12.38 4.35 4.06
CA LEU A 390 -12.87 5.73 4.13
C LEU A 390 -14.40 5.87 4.04
N ALA A 391 -15.11 4.77 3.79
CA ALA A 391 -16.56 4.76 3.66
C ALA A 391 -17.24 5.17 4.98
N PRO A 392 -18.29 6.02 4.95
CA PRO A 392 -19.06 6.32 6.15
C PRO A 392 -19.72 5.03 6.68
N PRO A 393 -19.87 4.86 8.00
CA PRO A 393 -20.50 3.67 8.57
C PRO A 393 -21.93 3.51 8.01
N PRO A 394 -22.39 2.26 7.77
CA PRO A 394 -23.66 2.01 7.13
C PRO A 394 -24.79 2.66 7.94
N ARG A 395 -25.56 3.53 7.29
CA ARG A 395 -26.71 4.19 7.91
C ARG A 395 -27.75 3.12 8.24
N LEU A 396 -27.86 2.77 9.53
CA LEU A 396 -28.96 1.93 10.01
C LEU A 396 -30.29 2.56 9.58
N PRO A 397 -31.27 1.79 9.12
CA PRO A 397 -32.54 2.33 8.66
C PRO A 397 -33.22 3.10 9.80
N SER A 398 -33.53 4.37 9.55
CA SER A 398 -34.21 5.24 10.50
C SER A 398 -35.48 4.56 11.01
N ARG A 399 -35.54 4.29 12.32
CA ARG A 399 -36.74 3.72 12.96
C ARG A 399 -37.93 4.61 12.59
N PRO A 400 -39.02 4.07 12.00
CA PRO A 400 -40.10 4.90 11.49
C PRO A 400 -40.69 5.73 12.62
N SER A 401 -40.69 7.05 12.44
CA SER A 401 -41.34 7.98 13.37
C SER A 401 -42.83 7.70 13.36
N MET A 402 -43.41 7.32 14.50
CA MET A 402 -44.86 7.32 14.63
C MET A 402 -45.36 8.75 14.43
N GLU A 403 -46.14 8.96 13.39
CA GLU A 403 -46.82 10.22 13.16
C GLU A 403 -47.75 10.49 14.36
N HIS A 404 -47.67 11.71 14.91
CA HIS A 404 -48.60 12.13 15.95
C HIS A 404 -49.99 12.30 15.34
N VAL A 405 -50.82 11.24 15.42
CA VAL A 405 -52.24 11.31 15.08
C VAL A 405 -52.90 12.35 15.97
N ALA A 406 -53.14 13.54 15.40
CA ALA A 406 -53.79 14.65 16.06
C ALA A 406 -55.23 14.25 16.42
N ARG A 407 -55.50 14.05 17.71
CA ARG A 407 -56.83 13.68 18.19
C ARG A 407 -57.77 14.88 18.06
N HIS A 408 -58.62 14.85 17.03
CA HIS A 408 -59.82 15.70 17.01
C HIS A 408 -60.66 15.44 18.27
N ARG A 409 -61.18 16.52 18.84
CA ARG A 409 -61.76 16.54 20.19
C ARG A 409 -63.26 16.82 20.12
N ASP A 410 -64.03 15.78 19.84
CA ASP A 410 -65.48 15.78 20.06
C ASP A 410 -65.84 14.82 21.18
N GLY A 411 -66.77 15.23 22.04
CA GLY A 411 -67.06 14.55 23.30
C GLY A 411 -68.52 14.11 23.44
N ARG A 412 -68.71 12.90 23.96
CA ARG A 412 -69.93 12.48 24.67
C ARG A 412 -69.59 11.41 25.70
N ILE A 413 -70.17 11.53 26.88
CA ILE A 413 -70.00 10.62 28.03
C ILE A 413 -71.21 9.68 28.05
N PRO A 414 -71.02 8.37 28.30
CA PRO A 414 -71.67 7.77 29.47
C PRO A 414 -70.79 6.77 30.25
N GLN A 415 -70.76 6.98 31.57
CA GLN A 415 -70.87 5.97 32.64
C GLN A 415 -70.07 4.64 32.54
N HIS A 416 -68.94 4.62 33.25
CA HIS A 416 -68.64 3.70 34.36
C HIS A 416 -69.45 2.39 34.50
N ASN A 417 -68.77 1.23 34.43
CA ASN A 417 -68.99 0.13 35.38
C ASN A 417 -67.81 -0.85 35.47
N SER A 418 -67.77 -1.63 36.54
CA SER A 418 -66.56 -2.32 37.03
C SER A 418 -66.73 -3.82 37.31
N ALA A 419 -65.85 -4.66 36.73
CA ALA A 419 -65.46 -6.01 37.17
C ALA A 419 -64.09 -6.33 36.53
N GLN A 420 -63.03 -6.81 37.19
CA GLN A 420 -62.84 -8.04 37.99
C GLN A 420 -62.98 -9.36 37.22
N HIS A 421 -61.87 -9.86 36.64
CA HIS A 421 -61.25 -11.20 36.80
C HIS A 421 -60.04 -11.27 35.84
N ASN A 422 -58.81 -11.64 36.22
CA ASN A 422 -58.24 -12.85 36.84
C ASN A 422 -58.05 -14.06 35.89
N ASN A 423 -56.77 -14.47 35.74
CA ASN A 423 -56.26 -15.83 35.42
C ASN A 423 -56.58 -16.46 34.03
N VAL A 424 -55.81 -17.45 33.51
CA VAL A 424 -54.36 -17.75 33.61
C VAL A 424 -53.97 -18.79 32.53
N GLN A 425 -52.71 -18.76 32.03
CA GLN A 425 -52.09 -19.82 31.18
C GLN A 425 -52.78 -20.07 29.80
N ARG A 426 -52.27 -20.82 28.82
CA ARG A 426 -51.21 -21.85 28.73
C ARG A 426 -50.62 -21.93 27.30
N ALA A 427 -49.42 -22.49 27.12
CA ALA A 427 -48.86 -22.96 25.83
C ALA A 427 -49.04 -24.50 25.70
N PRO A 428 -48.60 -25.25 24.63
CA PRO A 428 -47.85 -24.91 23.40
C PRO A 428 -48.64 -25.36 22.11
N SER A 429 -48.20 -26.02 21.00
CA SER A 429 -46.92 -26.63 20.55
C SER A 429 -46.90 -27.07 19.05
N ILE A 430 -45.83 -26.72 18.33
CA ILE A 430 -45.05 -27.53 17.33
C ILE A 430 -45.71 -27.90 15.95
N GLU A 431 -44.86 -28.21 14.95
CA GLU A 431 -45.09 -28.77 13.59
C GLU A 431 -45.46 -27.80 12.43
N LYS A 432 -45.02 -27.98 11.16
CA LYS A 432 -43.93 -28.78 10.52
C LYS A 432 -43.56 -28.20 9.11
N LYS A 433 -42.45 -28.66 8.52
CA LYS A 433 -42.02 -28.45 7.09
C LYS A 433 -42.56 -29.60 6.19
N PRO A 434 -42.69 -29.48 4.85
CA PRO A 434 -41.61 -29.32 3.84
C PRO A 434 -41.86 -28.10 2.89
N ALA A 435 -41.01 -27.64 1.96
CA ALA A 435 -39.83 -28.13 1.21
C ALA A 435 -40.12 -28.85 -0.14
N GLU A 436 -39.83 -28.16 -1.26
CA GLU A 436 -39.85 -28.68 -2.64
C GLU A 436 -38.59 -28.26 -3.43
N LEU A 437 -38.33 -28.91 -4.58
CA LEU A 437 -37.18 -28.68 -5.46
C LEU A 437 -37.62 -28.11 -6.83
N ILE A 438 -36.77 -27.29 -7.44
CA ILE A 438 -36.82 -26.95 -8.88
C ILE A 438 -35.41 -27.06 -9.48
N GLU A 439 -35.34 -27.45 -10.76
CA GLU A 439 -34.13 -27.96 -11.42
C GLU A 439 -33.16 -26.91 -11.98
N LYS A 440 -31.99 -27.40 -12.40
CA LYS A 440 -30.97 -26.66 -13.16
C LYS A 440 -31.45 -26.36 -14.59
N LYS A 441 -30.83 -25.36 -15.23
CA LYS A 441 -30.76 -25.32 -16.70
C LYS A 441 -29.41 -24.77 -17.18
N GLU A 442 -28.74 -25.54 -18.02
CA GLU A 442 -27.48 -25.15 -18.68
C GLU A 442 -27.79 -24.36 -19.96
N LEU A 443 -26.86 -23.49 -20.36
CA LEU A 443 -26.84 -22.85 -21.68
C LEU A 443 -25.43 -22.91 -22.26
N LYS A 444 -25.34 -23.20 -23.57
CA LYS A 444 -24.09 -23.45 -24.30
C LYS A 444 -23.43 -22.18 -24.80
N GLU A 445 -22.13 -22.30 -25.08
CA GLU A 445 -21.35 -21.38 -25.89
C GLU A 445 -21.94 -21.19 -27.30
N GLN A 446 -21.73 -20.01 -27.88
CA GLN A 446 -21.57 -19.87 -29.33
C GLN A 446 -20.66 -18.69 -29.65
N ALA A 447 -19.78 -18.85 -30.64
CA ALA A 447 -18.81 -17.84 -31.04
C ALA A 447 -19.34 -16.98 -32.20
N SER A 448 -18.87 -15.72 -32.27
CA SER A 448 -19.08 -14.82 -33.41
C SER A 448 -17.80 -14.04 -33.72
N VAL A 449 -17.47 -13.87 -35.00
CA VAL A 449 -16.14 -13.46 -35.46
C VAL A 449 -16.19 -12.21 -36.35
N THR A 450 -15.33 -11.24 -36.04
CA THR A 450 -14.82 -10.14 -36.91
C THR A 450 -15.78 -9.07 -37.47
N SER A 451 -15.47 -7.81 -37.11
CA SER A 451 -15.37 -6.69 -38.06
C SER A 451 -14.25 -5.72 -37.61
N GLN A 452 -13.49 -5.13 -38.54
CA GLN A 452 -12.27 -4.36 -38.25
C GLN A 452 -12.38 -2.86 -38.57
N SER A 453 -11.83 -2.00 -37.71
CA SER A 453 -11.22 -0.69 -38.03
C SER A 453 -10.52 -0.13 -36.77
N SER A 454 -9.19 -0.08 -36.63
CA SER A 454 -8.18 0.78 -37.32
C SER A 454 -8.22 2.25 -36.85
N PHE A 455 -7.12 2.97 -36.58
CA PHE A 455 -5.66 2.73 -36.68
C PHE A 455 -4.93 3.56 -35.60
N ALA A 456 -3.95 3.00 -34.88
CA ALA A 456 -2.98 3.77 -34.08
C ALA A 456 -1.71 3.01 -33.64
N ASP A 457 -1.26 1.94 -34.33
CA ASP A 457 -0.02 1.24 -33.97
C ASP A 457 0.54 0.41 -35.16
N ASP A 458 1.69 0.80 -35.74
CA ASP A 458 2.39 0.00 -36.78
C ASP A 458 3.94 0.04 -36.67
N THR A 459 4.47 0.51 -35.53
CA THR A 459 5.92 0.46 -35.28
C THR A 459 6.38 -0.98 -35.01
N MET A 460 5.56 -1.77 -34.30
CA MET A 460 5.84 -3.17 -33.97
C MET A 460 5.62 -4.13 -35.15
N GLY A 461 4.77 -3.76 -36.11
CA GLY A 461 4.46 -4.55 -37.31
C GLY A 461 5.60 -4.58 -38.34
N GLN A 462 6.45 -3.55 -38.36
CA GLN A 462 7.61 -3.50 -39.24
C GLN A 462 8.75 -4.40 -38.71
N LEU A 463 9.06 -4.32 -37.41
CA LEU A 463 10.07 -5.16 -36.75
C LEU A 463 9.88 -6.67 -37.03
N LYS A 464 8.64 -7.18 -36.90
CA LYS A 464 8.33 -8.60 -37.14
C LYS A 464 8.54 -9.05 -38.59
N ARG A 465 8.41 -8.14 -39.57
CA ARG A 465 8.69 -8.43 -40.99
C ARG A 465 10.19 -8.46 -41.28
N THR A 466 10.96 -7.55 -40.67
CA THR A 466 12.43 -7.51 -40.85
C THR A 466 13.12 -8.77 -40.33
N PHE A 467 12.72 -9.29 -39.16
CA PHE A 467 13.32 -10.52 -38.62
C PHE A 467 13.00 -11.78 -39.45
N ALA A 468 11.81 -11.87 -40.06
CA ALA A 468 11.44 -13.00 -40.91
C ALA A 468 12.28 -13.07 -42.21
N GLY A 469 12.69 -11.93 -42.76
CA GLY A 469 13.49 -11.86 -43.99
C GLY A 469 14.98 -12.16 -43.84
N ILE A 470 15.50 -12.31 -42.62
CA ILE A 470 16.95 -12.46 -42.35
C ILE A 470 17.35 -13.92 -42.03
N PHE A 471 16.39 -14.77 -41.64
CA PHE A 471 16.63 -16.17 -41.24
C PHE A 471 15.77 -17.19 -41.99
N GLY A 472 15.19 -16.80 -43.14
CA GLY A 472 14.21 -17.61 -43.87
C GLY A 472 14.74 -18.60 -44.89
N ASP A 473 16.06 -18.62 -45.19
CA ASP A 473 16.58 -19.24 -46.42
C ASP A 473 17.87 -20.06 -46.20
N VAL A 474 17.79 -21.07 -45.32
CA VAL A 474 18.72 -22.22 -45.26
C VAL A 474 17.92 -23.47 -44.85
N GLY A 475 17.48 -24.27 -45.83
CA GLY A 475 16.68 -25.49 -45.60
C GLY A 475 16.08 -26.07 -46.87
#